data_AF-A0A537N617-F1
#
_entry.id   AF-A0A537N617-F1
#
_cell.length_a   1.000
_cell.length_b   1.000
_cell.length_c   1.000
_cell.angle_alpha   90.00
_cell.angle_beta   90.00
_cell.angle_gamma   90.00
#
_symmetry.space_group_name_H-M   'P 1'
#
loop_
_entity.id
_entity.type
_entity.pdbx_description
1 polymer ?
#
loop_
_entity_poly.entity_id
_entity_poly.type
_entity_poly.pdbx_seq_one_letter_code
_entity_poly.pdbx_strand_id
1 'polypeptide(L)'
;GHSLGGAAVLAAAAAVPETRTVVTIAAPSDPRHVTGLFRDRVEAIRAGGDGEVEIGGRRFRIRREFLDDVAEQRLLERVKDLRKALLVFHSPVDATVGIDNASKIFAAAKHPKSFVSLADADHLLSRRGDAVYVANVLAAWAERYLDATQTAAGAGAEPRAVRVTETREGKFQQAIAVGRHRIVADEPVAVGGLDSGPNPYDLLLAGLGACTAMTLRLYADRKNLPLERVSVSLRHGKIHAVDCAACETKEGMIDRIDRAITLEGPLDEDERAKLGEIADKCPVHRTLESEIEIRTVLEPAVQVAVKA
;
A
#
# COMPACT_ATOMS: atom_id res chain seq x y z
N GLY A 1 -2.18 12.79 -10.69
CA GLY A 1 -1.35 13.99 -10.95
C GLY A 1 -1.84 15.13 -10.08
N HIS A 2 -0.95 15.92 -9.51
CA HIS A 2 -1.27 17.08 -8.68
C HIS A 2 -0.90 18.39 -9.38
N SER A 3 -1.70 19.45 -9.19
CA SER A 3 -1.49 20.76 -9.79
C SER A 3 -1.29 20.66 -11.31
N LEU A 4 -0.24 21.28 -11.86
CA LEU A 4 0.14 21.17 -13.26
C LEU A 4 0.38 19.71 -13.71
N GLY A 5 0.89 18.86 -12.83
CA GLY A 5 1.01 17.42 -13.07
C GLY A 5 -0.34 16.74 -13.27
N GLY A 6 -1.43 17.32 -12.74
CA GLY A 6 -2.80 16.91 -13.03
C GLY A 6 -3.19 17.16 -14.49
N ALA A 7 -2.92 18.36 -15.02
CA ALA A 7 -3.13 18.68 -16.43
C ALA A 7 -2.26 17.80 -17.34
N ALA A 8 -1.00 17.56 -16.95
CA ALA A 8 -0.08 16.69 -17.68
C ALA A 8 -0.61 15.25 -17.81
N VAL A 9 -1.07 14.63 -16.71
CA VAL A 9 -1.60 13.26 -16.77
C VAL A 9 -2.90 13.18 -17.57
N LEU A 10 -3.75 14.21 -17.53
CA LEU A 10 -4.95 14.28 -18.37
C LEU A 10 -4.60 14.34 -19.86
N ALA A 11 -3.59 15.14 -20.23
CA ALA A 11 -3.14 15.26 -21.62
C ALA A 11 -2.50 13.97 -22.15
N ALA A 12 -1.76 13.27 -21.28
CA ALA A 12 -0.99 12.07 -21.63
C ALA A 12 -1.77 10.75 -21.53
N ALA A 13 -2.84 10.69 -20.73
CA ALA A 13 -3.51 9.42 -20.41
C ALA A 13 -4.01 8.63 -21.64
N ALA A 14 -4.41 9.33 -22.72
CA ALA A 14 -4.82 8.66 -23.97
C ALA A 14 -3.65 7.94 -24.67
N ALA A 15 -2.42 8.39 -24.46
CA ALA A 15 -1.21 7.81 -25.03
C ALA A 15 -0.62 6.66 -24.19
N VAL A 16 -1.24 6.32 -23.05
CA VAL A 16 -0.82 5.23 -22.16
C VAL A 16 -1.94 4.18 -22.10
N PRO A 17 -1.96 3.21 -23.04
CA PRO A 17 -3.07 2.25 -23.18
C PRO A 17 -3.42 1.49 -21.90
N GLU A 18 -2.41 1.15 -21.09
CA GLU A 18 -2.50 0.39 -19.84
C GLU A 18 -3.21 1.18 -18.72
N THR A 19 -3.28 2.51 -18.84
CA THR A 19 -3.98 3.35 -17.88
C THR A 19 -5.47 2.98 -17.88
N ARG A 20 -6.04 2.75 -16.69
CA ARG A 20 -7.48 2.48 -16.52
C ARG A 20 -8.24 3.61 -15.87
N THR A 21 -7.54 4.30 -14.99
CA THR A 21 -8.08 5.38 -14.16
C THR A 21 -7.14 6.56 -14.20
N VAL A 22 -7.68 7.77 -14.20
CA VAL A 22 -6.93 9.01 -14.06
C VAL A 22 -7.44 9.74 -12.83
N VAL A 23 -6.51 10.22 -12.02
CA VAL A 23 -6.82 10.98 -10.81
C VAL A 23 -6.08 12.30 -10.83
N THR A 24 -6.79 13.38 -10.58
CA THR A 24 -6.25 14.73 -10.52
C THR A 24 -6.51 15.39 -9.18
N ILE A 25 -5.52 16.08 -8.62
CA ILE A 25 -5.64 16.84 -7.37
C ILE A 25 -5.27 18.29 -7.68
N ALA A 26 -6.17 19.23 -7.42
CA ALA A 26 -5.95 20.66 -7.65
C ALA A 26 -5.52 21.01 -9.08
N ALA A 27 -6.03 20.28 -10.08
CA ALA A 27 -5.56 20.40 -11.46
C ALA A 27 -6.18 21.62 -12.18
N PRO A 28 -5.38 22.41 -12.90
CA PRO A 28 -5.91 23.47 -13.74
C PRO A 28 -6.52 22.89 -15.02
N SER A 29 -7.60 23.48 -15.51
CA SER A 29 -8.14 23.20 -16.85
C SER A 29 -7.36 23.94 -17.94
N ASP A 30 -6.58 24.95 -17.56
CA ASP A 30 -5.64 25.69 -18.41
C ASP A 30 -4.45 26.17 -17.56
N PRO A 31 -3.19 26.02 -18.01
CA PRO A 31 -2.01 26.58 -17.36
C PRO A 31 -2.09 28.06 -17.02
N ARG A 32 -2.81 28.86 -17.81
CA ARG A 32 -3.05 30.30 -17.58
C ARG A 32 -3.85 30.57 -16.30
N HIS A 33 -4.62 29.60 -15.82
CA HIS A 33 -5.41 29.72 -14.59
C HIS A 33 -4.61 29.45 -13.32
N VAL A 34 -3.33 29.10 -13.45
CA VAL A 34 -2.45 28.90 -12.31
C VAL A 34 -1.85 30.25 -11.90
N THR A 35 -2.41 30.86 -10.85
CA THR A 35 -1.96 32.15 -10.31
C THR A 35 -0.56 32.04 -9.72
N GLY A 36 0.29 33.06 -9.91
CA GLY A 36 1.66 33.12 -9.38
C GLY A 36 2.70 32.18 -10.06
N LEU A 37 2.25 31.11 -10.73
CA LEU A 37 3.15 30.12 -11.34
C LEU A 37 3.41 30.36 -12.84
N PHE A 38 2.40 30.82 -13.58
CA PHE A 38 2.47 30.88 -15.05
C PHE A 38 1.98 32.18 -15.69
N ARG A 39 1.08 32.91 -15.03
CA ARG A 39 0.38 34.05 -15.64
C ARG A 39 1.34 35.06 -16.31
N ASP A 40 2.48 35.33 -15.70
CA ASP A 40 3.43 36.34 -16.18
C ASP A 40 4.57 35.77 -17.06
N ARG A 41 4.61 34.44 -17.26
CA ARG A 41 5.69 33.74 -17.99
C ARG A 41 5.22 32.95 -19.21
N VAL A 42 3.92 32.65 -19.34
CA VAL A 42 3.38 31.86 -20.47
C VAL A 42 3.70 32.49 -21.83
N GLU A 43 3.54 33.81 -21.96
CA GLU A 43 3.84 34.48 -23.23
C GLU A 43 5.33 34.44 -23.56
N ALA A 44 6.20 34.62 -22.55
CA ALA A 44 7.64 34.53 -22.71
C ALA A 44 8.08 33.11 -23.11
N ILE A 45 7.52 32.06 -22.49
CA ILE A 45 7.81 30.66 -22.83
C ILE A 45 7.34 30.33 -24.24
N ARG A 46 6.15 30.82 -24.65
CA ARG A 46 5.64 30.62 -26.00
C ARG A 46 6.50 31.29 -27.07
N ALA A 47 7.00 32.50 -26.79
CA ALA A 47 7.89 33.22 -27.69
C ALA A 47 9.30 32.62 -27.74
N GLY A 48 9.85 32.23 -26.58
CA GLY A 48 11.23 31.73 -26.44
C GLY A 48 11.40 30.23 -26.69
N GLY A 49 10.33 29.45 -26.73
CA GLY A 49 10.36 27.99 -26.89
C GLY A 49 10.44 27.22 -25.57
N ASP A 50 10.98 27.82 -24.51
CA ASP A 50 11.01 27.27 -23.16
C ASP A 50 11.21 28.37 -22.09
N GLY A 51 11.06 28.04 -20.81
CA GLY A 51 11.41 28.94 -19.70
C GLY A 51 11.25 28.32 -18.32
N GLU A 52 11.71 29.05 -17.30
CA GLU A 52 11.68 28.61 -15.91
C GLU A 52 10.42 29.08 -15.17
N VAL A 53 9.82 28.18 -14.41
CA VAL A 53 8.73 28.46 -13.46
C VAL A 53 9.08 27.89 -12.10
N GLU A 54 8.58 28.51 -11.04
CA GLU A 54 8.81 28.04 -9.67
C GLU A 54 7.54 27.42 -9.13
N ILE A 55 7.53 26.12 -8.82
CA ILE A 55 6.37 25.39 -8.28
C ILE A 55 6.74 24.86 -6.89
N GLY A 56 6.02 25.31 -5.85
CA GLY A 56 6.24 24.86 -4.47
C GLY A 56 7.68 25.11 -3.98
N GLY A 57 8.28 26.26 -4.35
CA GLY A 57 9.64 26.64 -3.96
C GLY A 57 10.76 26.01 -4.80
N ARG A 58 10.43 25.24 -5.85
CA ARG A 58 11.40 24.58 -6.74
C ARG A 58 11.28 25.09 -8.16
N ARG A 59 12.42 25.34 -8.82
CA ARG A 59 12.46 25.79 -10.22
C ARG A 59 12.37 24.60 -11.17
N PHE A 60 11.54 24.74 -12.19
CA PHE A 60 11.32 23.78 -13.26
C PHE A 60 11.44 24.47 -14.61
N ARG A 61 12.11 23.81 -15.56
CA ARG A 61 12.17 24.25 -16.96
C ARG A 61 11.03 23.63 -17.75
N ILE A 62 10.25 24.46 -18.42
CA ILE A 62 9.05 24.05 -19.16
C ILE A 62 9.19 24.48 -20.61
N ARG A 63 8.91 23.53 -21.50
CA ARG A 63 8.92 23.76 -22.94
C ARG A 63 7.55 24.27 -23.43
N ARG A 64 7.56 25.03 -24.52
CA ARG A 64 6.35 25.51 -25.19
C ARG A 64 5.42 24.36 -25.59
N GLU A 65 5.97 23.24 -26.06
CA GLU A 65 5.16 22.08 -26.49
C GLU A 65 4.28 21.57 -25.35
N PHE A 66 4.79 21.58 -24.11
CA PHE A 66 4.00 21.22 -22.95
C PHE A 66 2.82 22.19 -22.77
N LEU A 67 3.06 23.51 -22.82
CA LEU A 67 1.99 24.51 -22.70
C LEU A 67 0.92 24.38 -23.79
N ASP A 68 1.33 23.99 -25.00
CA ASP A 68 0.43 23.77 -26.13
C ASP A 68 -0.39 22.49 -25.99
N ASP A 69 0.14 21.47 -25.32
CA ASP A 69 -0.56 20.21 -25.02
C ASP A 69 -1.59 20.35 -23.89
N VAL A 70 -1.29 21.21 -22.90
CA VAL A 70 -2.19 21.46 -21.76
C VAL A 70 -3.07 22.71 -21.91
N ALA A 71 -3.05 23.38 -23.07
CA ALA A 71 -3.95 24.50 -23.37
C ALA A 71 -5.44 24.10 -23.29
N GLU A 72 -6.30 24.96 -22.74
CA GLU A 72 -7.69 24.63 -22.34
C GLU A 72 -8.49 23.84 -23.37
N GLN A 73 -8.57 24.34 -24.61
CA GLN A 73 -9.36 23.73 -25.66
C GLN A 73 -8.88 22.30 -25.96
N ARG A 74 -7.56 22.11 -26.08
CA ARG A 74 -6.97 20.80 -26.34
C ARG A 74 -7.09 19.86 -25.15
N LEU A 75 -6.94 20.37 -23.93
CA LEU A 75 -7.05 19.56 -22.73
C LEU A 75 -8.49 19.06 -22.53
N LEU A 76 -9.49 19.95 -22.62
CA LEU A 76 -10.89 19.59 -22.43
C LEU A 76 -11.40 18.64 -23.54
N GLU A 77 -10.93 18.81 -24.78
CA GLU A 77 -11.19 17.83 -25.86
C GLU A 77 -10.61 16.45 -25.53
N ARG A 78 -9.36 16.37 -25.07
CA ARG A 78 -8.74 15.11 -24.65
C ARG A 78 -9.50 14.47 -23.48
N VAL A 79 -9.96 15.28 -22.52
CA VAL A 79 -10.74 14.80 -21.37
C VAL A 79 -12.10 14.23 -21.81
N LYS A 80 -12.75 14.85 -22.80
CA LYS A 80 -14.03 14.37 -23.37
C LYS A 80 -13.91 12.99 -24.01
N ASP A 81 -12.75 12.68 -24.60
CA ASP A 81 -12.46 11.42 -25.28
C ASP A 81 -11.53 10.50 -24.49
N LEU A 82 -11.34 10.78 -23.20
CA LEU A 82 -10.42 10.04 -22.32
C LEU A 82 -10.73 8.54 -22.26
N ARG A 83 -12.01 8.16 -22.22
CA ARG A 83 -12.49 6.75 -22.09
C ARG A 83 -11.86 5.97 -20.92
N LYS A 84 -11.39 6.67 -19.89
CA LYS A 84 -10.88 6.11 -18.62
C LYS A 84 -11.73 6.65 -17.47
N ALA A 85 -11.79 5.94 -16.34
CA ALA A 85 -12.46 6.47 -15.16
C ALA A 85 -11.70 7.68 -14.61
N LEU A 86 -12.40 8.75 -14.26
CA LEU A 86 -11.79 10.01 -13.78
C LEU A 86 -12.24 10.35 -12.36
N LEU A 87 -11.29 10.63 -11.48
CA LEU A 87 -11.54 11.21 -10.16
C LEU A 87 -10.84 12.56 -10.02
N VAL A 88 -11.62 13.59 -9.69
CA VAL A 88 -11.13 14.96 -9.50
C VAL A 88 -11.23 15.33 -8.01
N PHE A 89 -10.10 15.63 -7.38
CA PHE A 89 -10.02 16.21 -6.05
C PHE A 89 -9.72 17.70 -6.16
N HIS A 90 -10.49 18.54 -5.47
CA HIS A 90 -10.22 19.98 -5.47
C HIS A 90 -10.81 20.68 -4.24
N SER A 91 -10.11 21.68 -3.73
CA SER A 91 -10.58 22.50 -2.62
C SER A 91 -11.37 23.72 -3.13
N PRO A 92 -12.55 24.03 -2.59
CA PRO A 92 -13.29 25.26 -2.92
C PRO A 92 -12.54 26.54 -2.53
N VAL A 93 -11.58 26.47 -1.60
CA VAL A 93 -10.79 27.62 -1.12
C VAL A 93 -9.35 27.65 -1.67
N ASP A 94 -9.06 26.86 -2.72
CA ASP A 94 -7.74 26.86 -3.36
C ASP A 94 -7.43 28.23 -4.00
N ALA A 95 -6.43 28.92 -3.46
CA ALA A 95 -6.00 30.25 -3.90
C ALA A 95 -5.07 30.24 -5.13
N THR A 96 -4.53 29.07 -5.51
CA THR A 96 -3.58 28.90 -6.61
C THR A 96 -4.28 28.44 -7.89
N VAL A 97 -5.21 27.50 -7.77
CA VAL A 97 -6.03 27.01 -8.87
C VAL A 97 -7.47 26.99 -8.39
N GLY A 98 -8.27 27.97 -8.81
CA GLY A 98 -9.66 28.08 -8.38
C GLY A 98 -10.51 26.85 -8.78
N ILE A 99 -11.53 26.56 -7.96
CA ILE A 99 -12.43 25.40 -8.08
C ILE A 99 -13.16 25.28 -9.43
N ASP A 100 -13.32 26.39 -10.15
CA ASP A 100 -13.90 26.41 -11.50
C ASP A 100 -13.12 25.53 -12.49
N ASN A 101 -11.81 25.33 -12.28
CA ASN A 101 -11.00 24.42 -13.08
C ASN A 101 -11.46 22.97 -12.94
N ALA A 102 -11.70 22.51 -11.71
CA ALA A 102 -12.25 21.18 -11.47
C ALA A 102 -13.64 21.03 -12.08
N SER A 103 -14.47 22.06 -11.97
CA SER A 103 -15.81 22.08 -12.58
C SER A 103 -15.75 21.91 -14.09
N LYS A 104 -14.83 22.62 -14.77
CA LYS A 104 -14.60 22.50 -16.23
C LYS A 104 -14.12 21.10 -16.62
N ILE A 105 -13.13 20.55 -15.90
CA ILE A 105 -12.60 19.20 -16.16
C ILE A 105 -13.71 18.16 -15.98
N PHE A 106 -14.45 18.24 -14.86
CA PHE A 106 -15.53 17.31 -14.56
C PHE A 106 -16.69 17.42 -15.57
N ALA A 107 -17.05 18.64 -15.99
CA ALA A 107 -18.08 18.85 -17.00
C ALA A 107 -17.68 18.26 -18.36
N ALA A 108 -16.44 18.46 -18.80
CA ALA A 108 -15.93 17.94 -20.06
C ALA A 108 -15.84 16.39 -20.10
N ALA A 109 -15.56 15.75 -18.97
CA ALA A 109 -15.42 14.30 -18.88
C ALA A 109 -16.75 13.55 -19.11
N LYS A 110 -16.68 12.33 -19.62
CA LYS A 110 -17.80 11.37 -19.66
C LYS A 110 -17.76 10.43 -18.45
N HIS A 111 -18.87 9.76 -18.14
CA HIS A 111 -18.87 8.75 -17.10
C HIS A 111 -18.00 7.53 -17.46
N PRO A 112 -17.38 6.85 -16.48
CA PRO A 112 -17.44 7.13 -15.04
C PRO A 112 -16.52 8.29 -14.61
N LYS A 113 -17.11 9.29 -13.97
CA LYS A 113 -16.45 10.49 -13.45
C LYS A 113 -16.91 10.79 -12.04
N SER A 114 -15.99 11.21 -11.17
CA SER A 114 -16.24 11.50 -9.76
C SER A 114 -15.54 12.79 -9.36
N PHE A 115 -16.13 13.51 -8.42
CA PHE A 115 -15.56 14.72 -7.82
C PHE A 115 -15.59 14.59 -6.29
N VAL A 116 -14.49 14.97 -5.64
CA VAL A 116 -14.37 14.98 -4.18
C VAL A 116 -13.85 16.36 -3.76
N SER A 117 -14.62 17.04 -2.92
CA SER A 117 -14.19 18.30 -2.31
C SER A 117 -13.13 18.04 -1.24
N LEU A 118 -12.13 18.93 -1.16
CA LEU A 118 -11.10 18.93 -0.12
C LEU A 118 -11.36 19.95 0.99
N ALA A 119 -12.61 20.42 1.11
CA ALA A 119 -13.05 21.36 2.15
C ALA A 119 -12.18 22.63 2.25
N ASP A 120 -11.40 22.77 3.32
CA ASP A 120 -10.55 23.92 3.61
C ASP A 120 -9.06 23.67 3.30
N ALA A 121 -8.72 22.55 2.65
CA ALA A 121 -7.34 22.22 2.29
C ALA A 121 -6.73 23.29 1.36
N ASP A 122 -5.45 23.60 1.55
CA ASP A 122 -4.70 24.46 0.64
C ASP A 122 -4.26 23.71 -0.62
N HIS A 123 -3.71 24.45 -1.58
CA HIS A 123 -3.28 23.90 -2.87
C HIS A 123 -2.26 22.75 -2.73
N LEU A 124 -1.38 22.82 -1.73
CA LEU A 124 -0.26 21.91 -1.56
C LEU A 124 -0.56 20.73 -0.62
N LEU A 125 -1.76 20.67 -0.04
CA LEU A 125 -2.14 19.73 1.01
C LEU A 125 -1.13 19.78 2.18
N SER A 126 -0.79 20.99 2.64
CA SER A 126 0.24 21.20 3.67
C SER A 126 -0.09 20.51 5.00
N ARG A 127 -1.38 20.30 5.30
CA ARG A 127 -1.82 19.51 6.45
C ARG A 127 -1.82 18.03 6.10
N ARG A 128 -1.08 17.24 6.89
CA ARG A 128 -0.98 15.77 6.75
C ARG A 128 -2.36 15.09 6.70
N GLY A 129 -3.33 15.57 7.46
CA GLY A 129 -4.69 15.01 7.48
C GLY A 129 -5.38 15.05 6.10
N ASP A 130 -5.21 16.15 5.35
CA ASP A 130 -5.81 16.30 4.01
C ASP A 130 -5.17 15.35 3.01
N ALA A 131 -3.84 15.18 3.09
CA ALA A 131 -3.09 14.24 2.26
C ALA A 131 -3.49 12.78 2.53
N VAL A 132 -3.66 12.41 3.81
CA VAL A 132 -4.13 11.07 4.20
C VAL A 132 -5.55 10.82 3.71
N TYR A 133 -6.45 11.80 3.85
CA TYR A 133 -7.81 11.72 3.35
C TYR A 133 -7.85 11.46 1.83
N VAL A 134 -7.10 12.25 1.05
CA VAL A 134 -6.99 12.08 -0.41
C VAL A 134 -6.48 10.68 -0.75
N ALA A 135 -5.44 10.20 -0.06
CA ALA A 135 -4.86 8.87 -0.30
C ALA A 135 -5.88 7.75 -0.04
N ASN A 136 -6.62 7.81 1.07
CA ASN A 136 -7.61 6.80 1.44
C ASN A 136 -8.77 6.75 0.44
N VAL A 137 -9.32 7.91 0.08
CA VAL A 137 -10.43 7.99 -0.89
C VAL A 137 -9.98 7.54 -2.27
N LEU A 138 -8.78 7.94 -2.70
CA LEU A 138 -8.20 7.54 -3.97
C LEU A 138 -8.04 6.02 -4.03
N ALA A 139 -7.43 5.41 -3.00
CA ALA A 139 -7.21 3.97 -2.93
C ALA A 139 -8.52 3.20 -3.05
N ALA A 140 -9.49 3.50 -2.19
CA ALA A 140 -10.80 2.84 -2.19
C ALA A 140 -11.56 3.03 -3.52
N TRP A 141 -11.50 4.22 -4.13
CA TRP A 141 -12.13 4.47 -5.43
C TRP A 141 -11.44 3.70 -6.56
N ALA A 142 -10.10 3.62 -6.54
CA ALA A 142 -9.32 2.99 -7.60
C ALA A 142 -9.49 1.45 -7.61
N GLU A 143 -9.66 0.82 -6.45
CA GLU A 143 -9.94 -0.62 -6.31
C GLU A 143 -11.04 -1.10 -7.27
N ARG A 144 -12.13 -0.32 -7.40
CA ARG A 144 -13.27 -0.65 -8.28
C ARG A 144 -12.90 -0.88 -9.75
N TYR A 145 -11.82 -0.25 -10.22
CA TYR A 145 -11.37 -0.27 -11.62
C TYR A 145 -10.08 -1.05 -11.83
N LEU A 146 -9.25 -1.17 -10.78
CA LEU A 146 -8.00 -1.92 -10.82
C LEU A 146 -8.23 -3.41 -10.53
N ASP A 147 -9.22 -3.77 -9.70
CA ASP A 147 -9.49 -5.17 -9.33
C ASP A 147 -10.28 -5.97 -10.37
N ALA A 148 -10.93 -5.31 -11.34
CA ALA A 148 -11.72 -5.97 -12.38
C ALA A 148 -10.91 -6.92 -13.30
N THR A 149 -9.58 -6.99 -13.17
CA THR A 149 -8.75 -8.02 -13.84
C THR A 149 -7.82 -8.80 -12.92
N GLN A 150 -7.93 -8.70 -11.59
CA GLN A 150 -7.15 -9.54 -10.67
C GLN A 150 -7.89 -10.79 -10.18
N THR A 151 -9.07 -11.05 -10.72
CA THR A 151 -9.79 -12.33 -10.53
C THR A 151 -9.33 -13.43 -11.50
N ALA A 152 -8.44 -13.13 -12.46
CA ALA A 152 -8.03 -14.08 -13.50
C ALA A 152 -6.50 -14.22 -13.72
N ALA A 153 -5.66 -13.72 -12.82
CA ALA A 153 -4.22 -14.04 -12.84
C ALA A 153 -3.97 -15.19 -11.85
N GLY A 154 -3.61 -16.35 -12.40
CA GLY A 154 -3.66 -17.64 -11.74
C GLY A 154 -2.87 -17.73 -10.44
N ALA A 155 -3.43 -18.51 -9.52
CA ALA A 155 -2.69 -19.14 -8.43
C ALA A 155 -1.62 -20.08 -9.05
N GLY A 156 -0.47 -19.53 -9.40
CA GLY A 156 0.74 -20.31 -9.59
C GLY A 156 1.21 -20.79 -8.21
N ALA A 157 1.61 -22.05 -8.13
CA ALA A 157 2.09 -22.75 -6.93
C ALA A 157 3.43 -22.22 -6.36
N GLU A 158 3.93 -21.09 -6.86
CA GLU A 158 5.20 -20.50 -6.45
C GLU A 158 5.06 -19.69 -5.15
N PRO A 159 6.02 -19.82 -4.21
CA PRO A 159 6.07 -18.99 -3.02
C PRO A 159 6.05 -17.51 -3.36
N ARG A 160 5.20 -16.74 -2.66
CA ARG A 160 5.16 -15.28 -2.83
C ARG A 160 6.39 -14.65 -2.19
N ALA A 161 7.02 -13.72 -2.90
CA ALA A 161 8.04 -12.87 -2.30
C ALA A 161 7.44 -11.99 -1.21
N VAL A 162 8.13 -11.90 -0.07
CA VAL A 162 7.83 -10.97 1.04
C VAL A 162 8.78 -9.78 0.90
N ARG A 163 8.22 -8.58 0.78
CA ARG A 163 9.01 -7.33 0.76
C ARG A 163 8.74 -6.54 2.03
N VAL A 164 9.81 -6.13 2.70
CA VAL A 164 9.78 -5.28 3.89
C VAL A 164 10.50 -3.98 3.56
N THR A 165 9.93 -2.84 3.95
CA THR A 165 10.51 -1.52 3.70
C THR A 165 10.17 -0.57 4.83
N GLU A 166 11.14 0.25 5.23
CA GLU A 166 10.92 1.31 6.22
C GLU A 166 9.82 2.28 5.77
N THR A 167 8.93 2.66 6.68
CA THR A 167 7.91 3.68 6.39
C THR A 167 8.42 5.10 6.60
N ARG A 168 9.49 5.25 7.41
CA ARG A 168 10.04 6.52 7.90
C ARG A 168 9.09 7.34 8.78
N GLU A 169 7.97 6.77 9.22
CA GLU A 169 7.07 7.43 10.17
C GLU A 169 7.47 7.14 11.63
N GLY A 170 8.06 5.98 11.88
CA GLY A 170 8.61 5.55 13.16
C GLY A 170 10.01 4.97 12.98
N LYS A 171 10.78 4.93 14.07
CA LYS A 171 12.16 4.41 14.07
C LYS A 171 12.25 2.96 13.58
N PHE A 172 11.26 2.15 13.95
CA PHE A 172 11.22 0.72 13.64
C PHE A 172 10.03 0.30 12.77
N GLN A 173 9.14 1.23 12.41
CA GLN A 173 7.94 0.89 11.64
C GLN A 173 8.28 0.45 10.21
N GLN A 174 7.80 -0.73 9.84
CA GLN A 174 7.98 -1.34 8.54
C GLN A 174 6.65 -1.57 7.83
N ALA A 175 6.63 -1.33 6.52
CA ALA A 175 5.57 -1.80 5.63
C ALA A 175 5.97 -3.15 5.05
N ILE A 176 5.13 -4.17 5.28
CA ILE A 176 5.29 -5.53 4.75
C ILE A 176 4.28 -5.77 3.63
N ALA A 177 4.78 -6.21 2.48
CA ALA A 177 4.01 -6.54 1.29
C ALA A 177 4.17 -8.02 0.95
N VAL A 178 3.06 -8.77 0.93
CA VAL A 178 3.01 -10.18 0.51
C VAL A 178 1.93 -10.34 -0.57
N GLY A 179 2.33 -10.27 -1.83
CA GLY A 179 1.39 -10.14 -2.94
C GLY A 179 0.47 -8.92 -2.75
N ARG A 180 -0.84 -9.15 -2.68
CA ARG A 180 -1.85 -8.10 -2.43
C ARG A 180 -1.99 -7.70 -0.95
N HIS A 181 -1.47 -8.51 -0.03
CA HIS A 181 -1.63 -8.27 1.40
C HIS A 181 -0.64 -7.20 1.87
N ARG A 182 -1.08 -6.38 2.81
CA ARG A 182 -0.31 -5.29 3.43
C ARG A 182 -0.42 -5.42 4.94
N ILE A 183 0.71 -5.42 5.61
CA ILE A 183 0.84 -5.55 7.06
C ILE A 183 1.83 -4.49 7.53
N VAL A 184 1.60 -3.89 8.69
CA VAL A 184 2.58 -3.04 9.38
C VAL A 184 3.25 -3.87 10.45
N ALA A 185 4.57 -3.78 10.56
CA ALA A 185 5.31 -4.31 11.70
C ALA A 185 5.97 -3.16 12.43
N ASP A 186 5.98 -3.22 13.75
CA ASP A 186 6.61 -2.19 14.56
C ASP A 186 7.00 -2.74 15.92
N GLU A 187 7.92 -2.04 16.58
CA GLU A 187 8.29 -2.37 17.95
C GLU A 187 7.41 -1.63 18.96
N PRO A 188 7.26 -2.15 20.19
CA PRO A 188 6.59 -1.43 21.26
C PRO A 188 7.25 -0.09 21.58
N VAL A 189 6.46 0.84 22.13
CA VAL A 189 6.95 2.17 22.57
C VAL A 189 8.12 2.04 23.55
N ALA A 190 8.10 1.03 24.43
CA ALA A 190 9.12 0.82 25.45
C ALA A 190 10.54 0.61 24.89
N VAL A 191 10.68 0.17 23.64
CA VAL A 191 11.97 -0.01 22.97
C VAL A 191 12.18 0.98 21.81
N GLY A 192 11.29 1.97 21.69
CA GLY A 192 11.41 3.10 20.76
C GLY A 192 10.68 2.94 19.41
N GLY A 193 9.75 1.99 19.29
CA GLY A 193 8.81 1.95 18.18
C GLY A 193 7.54 2.77 18.46
N LEU A 194 6.54 2.67 17.58
CA LEU A 194 5.25 3.36 17.74
C LEU A 194 4.13 2.41 18.20
N ASP A 195 4.40 1.11 18.40
CA ASP A 195 3.39 0.09 18.68
C ASP A 195 2.24 0.08 17.65
N SER A 196 2.58 0.42 16.40
CA SER A 196 1.61 0.59 15.31
C SER A 196 1.24 -0.70 14.58
N GLY A 197 1.87 -1.81 14.96
CA GLY A 197 1.65 -3.14 14.42
C GLY A 197 2.38 -4.20 15.28
N PRO A 198 2.16 -5.49 15.00
CA PRO A 198 2.88 -6.56 15.68
C PRO A 198 4.39 -6.42 15.53
N ASN A 199 5.14 -6.81 16.58
CA ASN A 199 6.59 -6.90 16.49
C ASN A 199 7.01 -8.14 15.65
N PRO A 200 8.29 -8.26 15.27
CA PRO A 200 8.76 -9.39 14.45
C PRO A 200 8.48 -10.78 15.05
N TYR A 201 8.58 -10.93 16.38
CA TYR A 201 8.25 -12.20 17.04
C TYR A 201 6.74 -12.47 17.02
N ASP A 202 5.90 -11.47 17.20
CA ASP A 202 4.44 -11.61 17.09
C ASP A 202 4.04 -12.09 15.69
N LEU A 203 4.70 -11.59 14.65
CA LEU A 203 4.48 -12.05 13.27
C LEU A 203 4.92 -13.50 13.06
N LEU A 204 6.03 -13.92 13.66
CA LEU A 204 6.48 -15.31 13.64
C LEU A 204 5.46 -16.23 14.33
N LEU A 205 5.00 -15.85 15.52
CA LEU A 205 3.98 -16.57 16.29
C LEU A 205 2.65 -16.62 15.53
N ALA A 206 2.24 -15.53 14.88
CA ALA A 206 1.04 -15.50 14.05
C ALA A 206 1.13 -16.52 12.91
N GLY A 207 2.28 -16.64 12.26
CA GLY A 207 2.53 -17.65 11.23
C GLY A 207 2.42 -19.09 11.75
N LEU A 208 3.04 -19.38 12.90
CA LEU A 208 2.96 -20.70 13.55
C LEU A 208 1.54 -21.04 14.00
N GLY A 209 0.84 -20.10 14.63
CA GLY A 209 -0.53 -20.26 15.10
C GLY A 209 -1.51 -20.51 13.96
N ALA A 210 -1.41 -19.72 12.89
CA ALA A 210 -2.22 -19.90 11.70
C ALA A 210 -1.98 -21.28 11.06
N CYS A 211 -0.72 -21.68 10.89
CA CYS A 211 -0.37 -22.97 10.30
C CYS A 211 -0.87 -24.15 11.15
N THR A 212 -0.78 -24.04 12.47
CA THR A 212 -1.31 -25.03 13.43
C THR A 212 -2.83 -25.17 13.27
N ALA A 213 -3.56 -24.06 13.33
CA ALA A 213 -5.02 -24.06 13.20
C ALA A 213 -5.50 -24.62 11.85
N MET A 214 -4.83 -24.25 10.75
CA MET A 214 -5.12 -24.79 9.41
C MET A 214 -4.90 -26.30 9.34
N THR A 215 -3.82 -26.81 9.95
CA THR A 215 -3.50 -28.24 9.95
C THR A 215 -4.53 -29.05 10.74
N LEU A 216 -4.96 -28.54 11.90
CA LEU A 216 -6.00 -29.17 12.71
C LEU A 216 -7.34 -29.22 11.97
N ARG A 217 -7.74 -28.10 11.34
CA ARG A 217 -8.95 -28.04 10.50
C ARG A 217 -8.88 -29.05 9.35
N LEU A 218 -7.77 -29.06 8.61
CA LEU A 218 -7.56 -30.00 7.50
C LEU A 218 -7.68 -31.47 7.95
N TYR A 219 -7.13 -31.81 9.12
CA TYR A 219 -7.20 -33.15 9.66
C TYR A 219 -8.63 -33.53 10.08
N ALA A 220 -9.30 -32.64 10.83
CA ALA A 220 -10.68 -32.84 11.25
C ALA A 220 -11.60 -33.06 10.06
N ASP A 221 -11.50 -32.23 9.02
CA ASP A 221 -12.31 -32.35 7.81
C ASP A 221 -12.03 -33.67 7.09
N ARG A 222 -10.76 -34.09 6.98
CA ARG A 222 -10.37 -35.38 6.36
C ARG A 222 -10.93 -36.58 7.11
N LYS A 223 -11.07 -36.47 8.43
CA LYS A 223 -11.53 -37.54 9.32
C LYS A 223 -13.01 -37.41 9.67
N ASN A 224 -13.70 -36.39 9.13
CA ASN A 224 -15.08 -36.04 9.46
C ASN A 224 -15.32 -35.86 10.97
N LEU A 225 -14.35 -35.30 11.70
CA LEU A 225 -14.50 -35.02 13.13
C LEU A 225 -15.39 -33.79 13.32
N PRO A 226 -16.26 -33.75 14.35
CA PRO A 226 -17.17 -32.63 14.59
C PRO A 226 -16.48 -31.44 15.27
N LEU A 227 -15.37 -30.97 14.69
CA LEU A 227 -14.63 -29.79 15.16
C LEU A 227 -15.29 -28.51 14.64
N GLU A 228 -15.82 -27.68 15.53
CA GLU A 228 -16.51 -26.44 15.16
C GLU A 228 -15.53 -25.26 15.04
N ARG A 229 -14.62 -25.11 16.03
CA ARG A 229 -13.65 -24.01 16.05
C ARG A 229 -12.32 -24.43 16.66
N VAL A 230 -11.25 -23.83 16.15
CA VAL A 230 -9.90 -23.89 16.71
C VAL A 230 -9.46 -22.49 17.09
N SER A 231 -8.89 -22.34 18.28
CA SER A 231 -8.17 -21.12 18.68
C SER A 231 -6.80 -21.49 19.21
N VAL A 232 -5.77 -20.75 18.76
CA VAL A 232 -4.37 -20.99 19.14
C VAL A 232 -3.82 -19.70 19.73
N SER A 233 -3.41 -19.77 20.99
CA SER A 233 -2.76 -18.68 21.71
C SER A 233 -1.28 -19.01 21.87
N LEU A 234 -0.42 -18.08 21.49
CA LEU A 234 1.03 -18.25 21.50
C LEU A 234 1.69 -17.13 22.28
N ARG A 235 2.77 -17.46 22.98
CA ARG A 235 3.65 -16.49 23.65
C ARG A 235 5.10 -16.88 23.42
N HIS A 236 5.94 -15.89 23.14
CA HIS A 236 7.39 -16.04 23.08
C HIS A 236 8.00 -15.49 24.37
N GLY A 237 9.05 -16.17 24.85
CA GLY A 237 9.84 -15.75 25.99
C GLY A 237 11.21 -16.42 25.98
N LYS A 238 12.03 -16.07 26.97
CA LYS A 238 13.33 -16.71 27.19
C LYS A 238 13.32 -17.43 28.53
N ILE A 239 13.82 -18.67 28.55
CA ILE A 239 14.00 -19.46 29.78
C ILE A 239 15.45 -19.90 29.91
N HIS A 240 15.88 -20.27 31.12
CA HIS A 240 17.20 -20.87 31.28
C HIS A 240 17.22 -22.26 30.65
N ALA A 241 18.32 -22.61 30.00
CA ALA A 241 18.51 -23.91 29.34
C ALA A 241 18.32 -25.10 30.29
N VAL A 242 18.68 -24.92 31.57
CA VAL A 242 18.48 -25.92 32.63
C VAL A 242 17.00 -26.21 32.93
N ASP A 243 16.11 -25.26 32.65
CA ASP A 243 14.67 -25.39 32.86
C ASP A 243 13.96 -26.08 31.67
N CYS A 244 14.70 -26.39 30.59
CA CYS A 244 14.20 -27.16 29.46
C CYS A 244 14.75 -28.59 29.46
N ALA A 245 13.97 -29.50 30.04
CA ALA A 245 14.32 -30.91 30.12
C ALA A 245 14.61 -31.54 28.73
N ALA A 246 13.86 -31.12 27.71
CA ALA A 246 13.93 -31.66 26.35
C ALA A 246 14.96 -30.99 25.42
N CYS A 247 15.61 -29.89 25.84
CA CYS A 247 16.55 -29.16 24.99
C CYS A 247 17.94 -29.77 25.01
N GLU A 248 18.64 -29.77 23.87
CA GLU A 248 20.03 -30.23 23.77
C GLU A 248 21.01 -29.25 24.43
N THR A 249 20.75 -27.95 24.30
CA THR A 249 21.50 -26.90 24.98
C THR A 249 21.23 -26.95 26.48
N LYS A 250 22.29 -27.04 27.29
CA LYS A 250 22.21 -27.16 28.76
C LYS A 250 22.70 -25.93 29.52
N GLU A 251 23.26 -24.93 28.83
CA GLU A 251 23.75 -23.69 29.42
C GLU A 251 23.21 -22.46 28.69
N GLY A 252 23.04 -21.34 29.39
CA GLY A 252 22.55 -20.07 28.82
C GLY A 252 21.03 -19.92 28.83
N MET A 253 20.53 -18.96 28.05
CA MET A 253 19.10 -18.73 27.82
C MET A 253 18.70 -19.32 26.47
N ILE A 254 17.52 -19.92 26.42
CA ILE A 254 16.92 -20.45 25.21
C ILE A 254 15.59 -19.73 24.92
N ASP A 255 15.25 -19.61 23.65
CA ASP A 255 13.94 -19.12 23.23
C ASP A 255 12.89 -20.22 23.42
N ARG A 256 11.75 -19.84 24.01
CA ARG A 256 10.60 -20.72 24.26
C ARG A 256 9.35 -20.12 23.65
N ILE A 257 8.58 -20.98 22.98
CA ILE A 257 7.25 -20.65 22.48
C ILE A 257 6.25 -21.52 23.23
N ASP A 258 5.39 -20.89 24.02
CA ASP A 258 4.28 -21.56 24.68
C ASP A 258 3.03 -21.49 23.80
N ARG A 259 2.44 -22.65 23.50
CA ARG A 259 1.22 -22.77 22.68
C ARG A 259 0.09 -23.38 23.48
N ALA A 260 -1.03 -22.66 23.57
CA ALA A 260 -2.29 -23.16 24.12
C ALA A 260 -3.33 -23.27 23.01
N ILE A 261 -3.97 -24.43 22.87
CA ILE A 261 -4.94 -24.72 21.82
C ILE A 261 -6.30 -25.02 22.46
N THR A 262 -7.34 -24.35 21.98
CA THR A 262 -8.74 -24.62 22.36
C THR A 262 -9.47 -25.22 21.16
N LEU A 263 -10.16 -26.34 21.41
CA LEU A 263 -10.94 -27.09 20.42
C LEU A 263 -12.41 -27.10 20.85
N GLU A 264 -13.27 -26.42 20.08
CA GLU A 264 -14.71 -26.36 20.29
C GLU A 264 -15.43 -27.33 19.35
N GLY A 265 -16.48 -27.99 19.85
CA GLY A 265 -17.26 -29.00 19.14
C GLY A 265 -17.45 -30.27 19.98
N PRO A 266 -18.42 -31.14 19.62
CA PRO A 266 -18.72 -32.37 20.34
C PRO A 266 -17.71 -33.47 20.04
N LEU A 267 -16.44 -33.20 20.31
CA LEU A 267 -15.32 -34.12 20.17
C LEU A 267 -15.18 -34.99 21.41
N ASP A 268 -14.96 -36.29 21.20
CA ASP A 268 -14.60 -37.20 22.28
C ASP A 268 -13.12 -37.04 22.70
N GLU A 269 -12.72 -37.74 23.77
CA GLU A 269 -11.36 -37.63 24.33
C GLU A 269 -10.29 -38.18 23.38
N ASP A 270 -10.60 -39.24 22.62
CA ASP A 270 -9.64 -39.85 21.68
C ASP A 270 -9.42 -38.92 20.48
N GLU A 271 -10.48 -38.29 19.97
CA GLU A 271 -10.44 -37.27 18.93
C GLU A 271 -9.65 -36.04 19.38
N ARG A 272 -9.86 -35.57 20.61
CA ARG A 272 -9.12 -34.44 21.20
C ARG A 272 -7.65 -34.77 21.37
N ALA A 273 -7.32 -35.94 21.91
CA ALA A 273 -5.94 -36.39 22.05
C ALA A 273 -5.26 -36.48 20.68
N LYS A 274 -5.96 -37.02 19.67
CA LYS A 274 -5.44 -37.12 18.32
C LYS A 274 -5.19 -35.76 17.68
N LEU A 275 -6.10 -34.81 17.84
CA LEU A 275 -5.91 -33.45 17.37
C LEU A 275 -4.71 -32.78 18.08
N GLY A 276 -4.52 -33.04 19.37
CA GLY A 276 -3.32 -32.62 20.11
C GLY A 276 -2.02 -33.08 19.43
N GLU A 277 -1.91 -34.36 19.10
CA GLU A 277 -0.73 -34.90 18.38
C GLU A 277 -0.53 -34.31 16.97
N ILE A 278 -1.61 -33.89 16.30
CA ILE A 278 -1.55 -33.30 14.96
C ILE A 278 -1.09 -31.84 15.01
N ALA A 279 -1.30 -31.14 16.12
CA ALA A 279 -0.91 -29.74 16.26
C ALA A 279 0.60 -29.52 16.05
N ASP A 280 1.44 -30.48 16.44
CA ASP A 280 2.90 -30.46 16.28
C ASP A 280 3.38 -30.85 14.87
N LYS A 281 2.47 -31.14 13.94
CA LYS A 281 2.82 -31.63 12.60
C LYS A 281 2.60 -30.60 11.50
N CYS A 282 2.30 -29.35 11.86
CA CYS A 282 2.10 -28.31 10.87
C CYS A 282 3.43 -27.93 10.18
N PRO A 283 3.43 -27.58 8.88
CA PRO A 283 4.65 -27.25 8.14
C PRO A 283 5.56 -26.22 8.82
N VAL A 284 4.99 -25.14 9.38
CA VAL A 284 5.78 -24.09 10.05
C VAL A 284 6.45 -24.62 11.33
N HIS A 285 5.76 -25.45 12.11
CA HIS A 285 6.35 -26.12 13.27
C HIS A 285 7.57 -26.95 12.86
N ARG A 286 7.42 -27.76 11.81
CA ARG A 286 8.52 -28.58 11.29
C ARG A 286 9.70 -27.74 10.80
N THR A 287 9.43 -26.58 10.20
CA THR A 287 10.49 -25.64 9.80
C THR A 287 11.26 -25.13 11.01
N LEU A 288 10.57 -24.72 12.09
CA LEU A 288 11.20 -24.22 13.31
C LEU A 288 12.05 -25.25 14.05
N GLU A 289 11.73 -26.54 13.93
CA GLU A 289 12.51 -27.64 14.52
C GLU A 289 13.58 -28.22 13.57
N SER A 290 13.66 -27.72 12.34
CA SER A 290 14.61 -28.20 11.32
C SER A 290 15.77 -27.23 11.13
N GLU A 291 16.84 -27.71 10.48
CA GLU A 291 17.91 -26.86 10.00
C GLU A 291 17.42 -25.95 8.86
N ILE A 292 17.66 -24.64 8.98
CA ILE A 292 17.28 -23.62 7.98
C ILE A 292 18.54 -22.92 7.47
N GLU A 293 18.77 -22.96 6.16
CA GLU A 293 19.81 -22.15 5.51
C GLU A 293 19.26 -20.77 5.13
N ILE A 294 19.83 -19.69 5.68
CA ILE A 294 19.50 -18.31 5.29
C ILE A 294 20.63 -17.75 4.43
N ARG A 295 20.33 -17.42 3.17
CA ARG A 295 21.29 -16.79 2.24
C ARG A 295 21.03 -15.30 2.12
N THR A 296 22.09 -14.51 2.23
CA THR A 296 22.04 -13.05 2.14
C THR A 296 22.75 -12.57 0.88
N VAL A 297 22.06 -11.76 0.08
CA VAL A 297 22.61 -11.07 -1.09
C VAL A 297 22.31 -9.59 -0.96
N LEU A 298 23.31 -8.75 -1.19
CA LEU A 298 23.13 -7.29 -1.26
C LEU A 298 22.88 -6.91 -2.71
N GLU A 299 21.67 -6.44 -3.01
CA GLU A 299 21.35 -5.89 -4.33
C GLU A 299 21.75 -4.41 -4.39
N PRO A 300 22.33 -3.93 -5.51
CA PRO A 300 22.62 -2.53 -5.69
C PRO A 300 21.31 -1.72 -5.69
N ALA A 301 21.34 -0.53 -5.08
CA ALA A 301 20.21 0.38 -5.15
C ALA A 301 19.90 0.72 -6.61
N VAL A 302 18.64 0.58 -7.02
CA VAL A 302 18.19 1.05 -8.33
C VAL A 302 18.31 2.57 -8.35
N GLN A 303 19.41 3.08 -8.91
CA GLN A 303 19.54 4.50 -9.16
C GLN A 303 18.57 4.86 -10.28
N VAL A 304 17.44 5.48 -9.92
CA VAL A 304 16.62 6.18 -10.90
C VAL A 304 17.46 7.36 -11.37
N ALA A 305 18.11 7.21 -12.51
CA ALA A 305 18.86 8.27 -13.15
C ALA A 305 17.89 9.42 -13.47
N VAL A 306 17.85 10.42 -12.60
CA VAL A 306 17.26 11.71 -12.91
C VAL A 306 18.21 12.34 -13.92
N LYS A 307 17.90 12.20 -15.21
CA LYS A 307 18.62 12.93 -16.26
C LYS A 307 18.47 14.42 -15.97
N ALA A 308 19.61 15.09 -15.77
CA ALA A 308 19.76 16.53 -15.63
C ALA A 308 19.32 17.27 -16.91
#